data_AF-A0A9D8DSF8-F1
#
_entry.id   AF-A0A9D8DSF8-F1
#
_cell.length_a   1.000
_cell.length_b   1.000
_cell.length_c   1.000
_cell.angle_alpha   90.00
_cell.angle_beta   90.00
_cell.angle_gamma   90.00
#
_symmetry.space_group_name_H-M   'P 1'
#
loop_
_entity.id
_entity.type
_entity.pdbx_description
1 polymer ?
#
loop_
_entity_poly.entity_id
_entity_poly.type
_entity_poly.pdbx_seq_one_letter_code
_entity_poly.pdbx_strand_id
1 'polypeptide(L)' 'MKTPQDSLWWAAVTVTTVGYGDKFPVSSEGRWIAVGLMITGIAVVGSITASLAAWIVGKVRDEEGN' A
#
# COMPACT_ATOMS: atom_id res chain seq x y z
N MET A 1 19.23 4.77 -6.44
CA MET A 1 19.30 3.76 -5.36
C MET A 1 20.65 3.07 -5.44
N LYS A 2 21.46 3.10 -4.36
CA LYS A 2 22.84 2.58 -4.40
C LYS A 2 23.06 1.40 -3.45
N THR A 3 22.24 1.26 -2.40
CA THR A 3 22.33 0.18 -1.41
C THR A 3 21.00 -0.55 -1.26
N PRO A 4 20.98 -1.81 -0.77
CA PRO A 4 19.71 -2.51 -0.46
C PRO A 4 18.83 -1.76 0.56
N GLN A 5 19.44 -1.07 1.51
CA GLN A 5 18.76 -0.27 2.52
C GLN A 5 18.03 0.92 1.88
N ASP A 6 18.63 1.56 0.86
CA ASP A 6 17.95 2.59 0.08
C ASP A 6 16.68 2.06 -0.61
N SER A 7 16.75 0.83 -1.12
CA SER A 7 15.63 0.17 -1.79
C SER A 7 14.49 -0.12 -0.82
N LEU A 8 14.82 -0.56 0.39
CA LEU A 8 13.84 -0.84 1.44
C LEU A 8 13.18 0.45 1.94
N TRP A 9 13.96 1.52 2.14
CA TRP A 9 13.44 2.84 2.47
C TRP A 9 12.47 3.35 1.40
N TRP A 10 12.88 3.30 0.14
CA TRP A 10 12.03 3.69 -0.98
C TRP A 10 10.74 2.86 -1.04
N ALA A 11 10.83 1.54 -0.83
CA ALA A 11 9.66 0.67 -0.84
C ALA A 11 8.67 1.04 0.27
N ALA A 12 9.17 1.29 1.49
CA ALA A 12 8.34 1.69 2.62
C ALA A 12 7.62 3.03 2.36
N VAL A 13 8.33 4.04 1.88
CA VAL A 13 7.80 5.38 1.55
C VAL A 13 6.80 5.32 0.38
N THR A 14 7.01 4.41 -0.57
CA THR A 14 6.12 4.22 -1.72
C THR A 14 4.84 3.48 -1.34
N VAL A 15 4.94 2.37 -0.60
CA VAL A 15 3.77 1.59 -0.17
C VAL A 15 2.85 2.40 0.73
N THR A 16 3.42 3.27 1.57
CA THR A 16 2.67 4.20 2.41
C THR A 16 2.17 5.45 1.69
N THR A 17 2.43 5.57 0.37
CA THR A 17 2.05 6.71 -0.48
C THR A 17 2.66 8.07 -0.08
N VAL A 18 3.68 8.09 0.78
CA VAL A 18 4.35 9.32 1.23
C VAL A 18 5.16 9.98 0.11
N GLY A 19 5.94 9.18 -0.63
CA GLY A 19 6.57 9.61 -1.88
C GLY A 19 7.52 10.81 -1.80
N TYR A 20 8.46 10.85 -0.84
CA TYR A 20 9.43 11.96 -0.70
C TYR A 20 10.22 12.30 -1.97
N GLY A 21 10.44 11.33 -2.87
CA GLY A 21 11.12 11.53 -4.15
C GLY A 21 12.65 11.56 -4.07
N ASP A 22 13.22 11.32 -2.90
CA ASP A 22 14.67 11.24 -2.65
C ASP A 22 15.31 9.99 -3.29
N LYS A 23 14.55 8.91 -3.40
CA LYS A 23 14.93 7.66 -4.06
C LYS A 23 13.80 7.20 -4.97
N PHE A 24 14.14 6.72 -6.16
CA PHE A 24 13.21 6.10 -7.11
C PHE A 24 14.00 5.27 -8.14
N PRO A 25 13.37 4.24 -8.75
CA PRO A 25 14.00 3.48 -9.83
C PRO A 25 14.10 4.32 -11.10
N VAL A 26 15.28 4.26 -11.72
CA VAL A 26 15.58 5.01 -12.96
C VAL A 26 15.62 4.12 -14.20
N SER A 27 15.86 2.81 -14.02
CA SER A 27 15.84 1.84 -15.11
C SER A 27 14.41 1.43 -15.50
N SER A 28 14.23 1.04 -16.75
CA SER A 28 12.94 0.60 -17.29
C SER A 28 12.38 -0.60 -16.53
N GLU A 29 13.22 -1.59 -16.25
CA GLU A 29 12.86 -2.80 -15.50
C GLU A 29 12.48 -2.45 -14.06
N GLY A 30 13.26 -1.56 -13.43
CA GLY A 30 12.99 -1.11 -12.07
C GLY A 30 11.67 -0.33 -11.96
N ARG A 31 11.29 0.42 -12.99
CA ARG A 31 9.99 1.11 -13.04
C ARG A 31 8.82 0.12 -13.14
N TRP A 32 8.94 -0.95 -13.91
CA TRP A 32 7.89 -1.99 -13.95
C TRP A 32 7.70 -2.68 -12.60
N ILE A 33 8.80 -2.98 -11.90
CA ILE A 33 8.73 -3.53 -10.53
C ILE A 33 8.06 -2.52 -9.59
N ALA A 34 8.38 -1.23 -9.72
CA ALA A 34 7.75 -0.20 -8.91
C ALA A 34 6.25 -0.04 -9.15
N VAL A 35 5.82 -0.12 -10.41
CA VAL A 35 4.38 -0.13 -10.73
C VAL A 35 3.68 -1.30 -10.03
N GLY A 36 4.27 -2.50 -10.09
CA GLY A 36 3.74 -3.67 -9.37
C GLY A 36 3.67 -3.45 -7.85
N LEU A 37 4.71 -2.87 -7.26
CA LEU A 37 4.75 -2.53 -5.84
C LEU A 37 3.64 -1.52 -5.46
N MET A 38 3.44 -0.48 -6.25
CA MET A 38 2.42 0.55 -6.01
C MET A 38 1.00 -0.03 -6.05
N ILE A 39 0.69 -0.83 -7.08
CA ILE A 39 -0.61 -1.50 -7.20
C ILE A 39 -0.86 -2.42 -6.00
N THR A 40 0.15 -3.19 -5.62
CA THR A 40 0.07 -4.09 -4.47
C THR A 40 -0.16 -3.33 -3.16
N GLY A 41 0.56 -2.23 -2.94
CA GLY A 41 0.40 -1.39 -1.75
C GLY A 41 -1.02 -0.86 -1.61
N ILE A 42 -1.59 -0.31 -2.70
CA ILE A 42 -2.97 0.18 -2.72
C ILE A 42 -3.97 -0.95 -2.49
N ALA A 43 -3.79 -2.10 -3.13
CA ALA A 43 -4.68 -3.25 -2.97
C ALA A 43 -4.72 -3.76 -1.53
N VAL A 44 -3.57 -3.83 -0.85
CA VAL A 44 -3.46 -4.26 0.55
C VAL A 44 -4.17 -3.27 1.47
N VAL A 45 -3.86 -1.98 1.36
CA VAL A 45 -4.50 -0.94 2.20
C VAL A 45 -6.01 -0.93 1.97
N GLY A 46 -6.46 -0.96 0.72
CA GLY A 46 -7.87 -1.01 0.36
C GLY A 46 -8.58 -2.24 0.91
N SER A 47 -7.94 -3.42 0.87
CA SER A 47 -8.50 -4.67 1.40
C SER A 47 -8.70 -4.62 2.91
N ILE A 48 -7.73 -4.04 3.64
CA ILE A 48 -7.84 -3.83 5.09
C ILE A 48 -9.00 -2.88 5.41
N THR A 49 -9.07 -1.74 4.72
CA THR A 49 -10.17 -0.78 4.90
C THR A 49 -11.53 -1.40 4.61
N ALA A 50 -11.66 -2.15 3.51
CA ALA A 50 -12.89 -2.84 3.14
C ALA A 50 -13.31 -3.89 4.19
N SER A 51 -12.34 -4.65 4.72
CA SER A 51 -12.59 -5.65 5.76
C SER A 51 -13.10 -5.01 7.06
N LEU A 52 -12.50 -3.89 7.45
CA LEU A 52 -12.95 -3.12 8.62
C LEU A 52 -14.34 -2.53 8.41
N ALA A 53 -14.62 -1.96 7.23
CA ALA A 53 -15.94 -1.43 6.91
C ALA A 53 -17.01 -2.53 6.95
N ALA A 54 -16.73 -3.70 6.37
CA ALA A 54 -17.63 -4.85 6.41
C ALA A 54 -17.92 -5.33 7.84
N TRP A 55 -16.90 -5.33 8.71
CA TRP A 55 -17.07 -5.67 10.12
C TRP A 55 -17.94 -4.67 10.88
N ILE A 56 -17.75 -3.37 10.65
CA ILE A 56 -18.58 -2.31 11.26
C ILE A 56 -20.04 -2.44 10.78
N VAL A 57 -20.25 -2.61 9.46
CA VAL A 57 -21.59 -2.78 8.90
C VAL A 57 -22.27 -4.03 9.46
N GLY A 58 -21.54 -5.13 9.64
CA GLY A 58 -22.05 -6.33 10.31
C GLY A 58 -22.53 -6.05 11.74
N LYS A 59 -21.70 -5.37 12.54
CA LYS A 59 -22.01 -4.98 13.93
C LYS A 59 -23.28 -4.12 14.05
N VAL A 60 -23.43 -3.12 13.17
CA VAL A 60 -24.60 -2.23 13.19
C VAL A 60 -25.88 -3.00 12.84
N ARG A 61 -25.81 -3.92 11.87
CA ARG A 61 -26.98 -4.76 11.49
C ARG A 61 -27.39 -5.72 12.60
N ASP A 62 -26.44 -6.23 13.38
CA ASP A 62 -26.73 -7.10 14.53
C ASP A 62 -27.41 -6.31 15.68
N GLU A 63 -27.03 -5.04 15.89
CA GLU A 63 -27.64 -4.16 16.91
C GLU A 63 -29.07 -3.71 16.55
N GLU A 64 -29.38 -3.48 15.27
CA GLU A 64 -30.74 -3.11 14.81
C GLU A 64 -31.73 -4.29 14.82
N GLY A 65 -31.22 -5.53 14.77
CA GLY A 65 -32.02 -6.75 14.73
C GLY A 65 -32.41 -7.33 16.10
N ASN A 66 -31.98 -6.72 17.20
CA ASN A 66 -32.23 -7.12 18.59
C ASN A 66 -33.04 -6.06 19.36
#